data_AF-A0A9Q8VDC2-F1
#
_entry.id   AF-A0A9Q8VDC2-F1
#
_cell.length_a   1.000
_cell.length_b   1.000
_cell.length_c   1.000
_cell.angle_alpha   90.00
_cell.angle_beta   90.00
_cell.angle_gamma   90.00
#
_symmetry.space_group_name_H-M   'P 1'
#
loop_
_entity.id
_entity.type
_entity.pdbx_description
1 polymer ?
#
loop_
_entity_poly.entity_id
_entity_poly.type
_entity_poly.pdbx_seq_one_letter_code
_entity_poly.pdbx_strand_id
1 'polypeptide(L)'
;MCRVYLPRWLNYTLYALAEIAIIATDLAEVIGTAIALNLLIPKLPLVAGCALSILDVMAILFFYRPDGSMKGLRLFEAFVCLLVLGVVVCFCIELSMIQETSVGTVFKGYLPSSALVESEGLYQACGILGATVMPHSLFLGSGIVQPRLREYDARHGLLPQEPVSAASSTTDGYDKPTYLPSHAAIKHSLKYSITEVGLSLFTFALFVNSAILIVAGASLYQNPDALNADIFGIHDLLSKSISPAVGTIFALALLLSGISAGIVCTIAGQMVSEGALRWKLKPWLRRLVTRSISIVPSVVIAAAVGRPGLNAALTGSQVVLSSVLPFVTLPLIYFTARSRFMTVQPGMARYMLESDDEGRPITGSVSLPGGIDMSNPWWLTVAGLLVWLVIVVMNVANLVLLGLGKA
;
A
#
# COMPACT_ATOMS: atom_id res chain seq x y z
N MET A 1 -6.55 -1.59 17.18
CA MET A 1 -5.56 -2.12 18.15
C MET A 1 -4.70 -1.01 18.75
N CYS A 2 -3.89 -0.29 17.98
CA CYS A 2 -3.02 0.79 18.49
C CYS A 2 -3.75 1.79 19.40
N ARG A 3 -4.91 2.32 18.96
CA ARG A 3 -5.74 3.24 19.76
C ARG A 3 -6.17 2.70 21.12
N VAL A 4 -6.50 1.41 21.20
CA VAL A 4 -7.09 0.78 22.40
C VAL A 4 -6.02 0.46 23.44
N TYR A 5 -4.84 0.03 22.98
CA TYR A 5 -3.81 -0.51 23.86
C TYR A 5 -2.58 0.38 24.07
N LEU A 6 -2.38 1.42 23.25
CA LEU A 6 -1.26 2.36 23.38
C LEU A 6 -1.71 3.67 24.07
N PRO A 7 -0.79 4.38 24.75
CA PRO A 7 -1.10 5.70 25.29
C PRO A 7 -1.47 6.68 24.17
N ARG A 8 -2.32 7.67 24.47
CA ARG A 8 -2.86 8.60 23.47
C ARG A 8 -1.78 9.32 22.67
N TRP A 9 -0.70 9.75 23.33
CA TRP A 9 0.41 10.43 22.64
C TRP A 9 0.97 9.54 21.52
N LEU A 10 1.20 8.25 21.80
CA LEU A 10 1.81 7.33 20.86
C LEU A 10 0.85 7.01 19.72
N ASN A 11 -0.45 6.89 20.00
CA ASN A 11 -1.46 6.75 18.96
C ASN A 11 -1.49 7.97 18.02
N TYR A 12 -1.41 9.19 18.54
CA TYR A 12 -1.34 10.40 17.71
C TYR A 12 -0.05 10.49 16.90
N THR A 13 1.10 10.10 17.49
CA THR A 13 2.37 10.05 16.75
C THR A 13 2.31 9.03 15.61
N LEU A 14 1.82 7.81 15.87
CA LEU A 14 1.67 6.77 14.85
C LEU A 14 0.67 7.17 13.77
N TYR A 15 -0.41 7.86 14.14
CA TYR A 15 -1.36 8.44 13.20
C TYR A 15 -0.69 9.47 12.28
N ALA A 16 0.05 10.43 12.85
CA ALA A 16 0.75 11.44 12.07
C ALA A 16 1.77 10.81 11.10
N LEU A 17 2.54 9.82 11.56
CA LEU A 17 3.48 9.08 10.71
C LEU A 17 2.76 8.35 9.57
N ALA A 18 1.63 7.69 9.85
CA ALA A 18 0.85 7.00 8.83
C ALA A 18 0.26 7.98 7.79
N GLU A 19 -0.26 9.14 8.20
CA GLU A 19 -0.72 10.17 7.26
C GLU A 19 0.42 10.74 6.41
N ILE A 20 1.59 10.98 7.01
CA ILE A 20 2.78 11.43 6.26
C ILE A 20 3.15 10.39 5.19
N ALA A 21 3.12 9.10 5.51
CA ALA A 21 3.38 8.05 4.53
C ALA A 21 2.32 8.00 3.41
N ILE A 22 1.04 8.24 3.73
CA ILE A 22 -0.04 8.30 2.73
C ILE A 22 0.16 9.52 1.81
N ILE A 23 0.47 10.69 2.36
CA ILE A 23 0.73 11.91 1.59
C ILE A 23 1.99 11.73 0.72
N ALA A 24 3.05 11.12 1.24
CA ALA A 24 4.26 10.83 0.46
C ALA A 24 3.97 9.88 -0.71
N THR A 25 3.12 8.86 -0.49
CA THR A 25 2.70 7.95 -1.57
C THR A 25 1.84 8.67 -2.60
N ASP A 26 0.88 9.48 -2.16
CA ASP A 26 0.02 10.27 -3.05
C ASP A 26 0.81 11.32 -3.84
N LEU A 27 1.87 11.89 -3.25
CA LEU A 27 2.83 12.73 -3.97
C LEU A 27 3.53 11.96 -5.09
N ALA A 28 4.06 10.77 -4.82
CA ALA A 28 4.69 9.92 -5.83
C ALA A 28 3.72 9.57 -6.97
N GLU A 29 2.46 9.33 -6.62
CA GLU A 29 1.37 9.03 -7.57
C GLU A 29 1.01 10.22 -8.47
N VAL A 30 0.87 11.42 -7.89
CA VAL A 30 0.61 12.66 -8.64
C VAL A 30 1.75 12.92 -9.62
N ILE A 31 2.99 12.80 -9.15
CA ILE A 31 4.18 13.01 -9.99
C ILE A 31 4.23 11.95 -11.10
N GLY A 32 4.05 10.68 -10.77
CA GLY A 32 4.05 9.57 -11.75
C GLY A 32 2.97 9.74 -12.81
N THR A 33 1.76 10.15 -12.41
CA THR A 33 0.64 10.43 -13.32
C THR A 33 0.94 11.63 -14.22
N ALA A 34 1.51 12.71 -13.66
CA ALA A 34 1.89 13.89 -14.43
C ALA A 34 2.98 13.58 -15.47
N ILE A 35 3.97 12.75 -15.09
CA ILE A 35 5.01 12.27 -16.00
C ILE A 35 4.38 11.40 -17.09
N ALA A 36 3.56 10.41 -16.75
CA ALA A 36 2.90 9.53 -17.70
C ALA A 36 2.03 10.31 -18.72
N LEU A 37 1.27 11.30 -18.27
CA LEU A 37 0.47 12.17 -19.15
C LEU A 37 1.35 13.03 -20.06
N ASN A 38 2.47 13.55 -19.58
CA ASN A 38 3.43 14.29 -20.41
C ASN A 38 4.08 13.39 -21.46
N LEU A 39 4.35 12.12 -21.13
CA LEU A 39 4.91 11.15 -22.06
C LEU A 39 3.89 10.72 -23.14
N LEU A 40 2.64 10.47 -22.76
CA LEU A 40 1.56 10.10 -23.69
C LEU A 40 1.15 11.25 -24.61
N ILE A 41 1.11 12.48 -24.07
CA ILE A 41 0.74 13.69 -24.81
C ILE A 41 1.84 14.74 -24.58
N PRO A 42 2.91 14.76 -25.42
CA PRO A 42 4.05 15.66 -25.24
C PRO A 42 3.72 17.15 -25.19
N LYS A 43 2.55 17.54 -25.74
CA LYS A 43 2.05 18.92 -25.72
C LYS A 43 1.48 19.35 -24.36
N LEU A 44 1.22 18.42 -23.44
CA LEU A 44 0.69 18.74 -22.12
C LEU A 44 1.83 19.14 -21.17
N PRO A 45 1.85 20.37 -20.62
CA PRO A 45 2.88 20.75 -19.66
C PRO A 45 2.73 19.97 -18.34
N LEU A 46 3.84 19.74 -17.63
CA LEU A 46 3.87 18.99 -16.37
C LEU A 46 2.93 19.55 -15.30
N VAL A 47 2.79 20.88 -15.27
CA VAL A 47 1.84 21.58 -14.38
C VAL A 47 0.40 21.16 -14.67
N ALA A 48 0.02 21.06 -15.95
CA ALA A 48 -1.30 20.58 -16.34
C ALA A 48 -1.46 19.09 -16.03
N GLY A 49 -0.40 18.27 -16.21
CA GLY A 49 -0.40 16.87 -15.80
C GLY A 49 -0.69 16.69 -14.29
N CYS A 50 -0.02 17.49 -13.45
CA CYS A 50 -0.28 17.50 -12.00
C CYS A 50 -1.71 17.94 -11.67
N ALA A 51 -2.24 18.94 -12.36
CA ALA A 51 -3.61 19.41 -12.15
C ALA A 51 -4.65 18.38 -12.63
N LEU A 52 -4.44 17.76 -13.80
CA LEU A 52 -5.30 16.71 -14.35
C LEU A 52 -5.32 15.46 -13.47
N SER A 53 -4.29 15.24 -12.67
CA SER A 53 -4.28 14.17 -11.69
C SER A 53 -5.46 14.25 -10.72
N ILE A 54 -6.13 15.40 -10.51
CA ILE A 54 -7.32 15.51 -9.66
C ILE A 54 -8.56 14.82 -10.26
N LEU A 55 -8.57 14.57 -11.58
CA LEU A 55 -9.68 13.90 -12.25
C LEU A 55 -9.84 12.45 -11.78
N ASP A 56 -8.77 11.83 -11.28
CA ASP A 56 -8.85 10.50 -10.68
C ASP A 56 -9.76 10.49 -9.45
N VAL A 57 -9.74 11.56 -8.64
CA VAL A 57 -10.60 11.75 -7.46
C VAL A 57 -12.04 11.88 -7.90
N MET A 58 -12.29 12.59 -9.00
CA MET A 58 -13.63 12.71 -9.57
C MET A 58 -14.14 11.36 -10.07
N ALA A 59 -13.27 10.57 -10.71
CA ALA A 59 -13.61 9.21 -11.12
C ALA A 59 -13.93 8.31 -9.92
N ILE A 60 -13.09 8.36 -8.86
CA ILE A 60 -13.34 7.64 -7.61
C ILE A 60 -14.67 8.06 -6.99
N LEU A 61 -14.98 9.36 -6.95
CA LEU A 61 -16.25 9.87 -6.42
C LEU A 61 -17.45 9.34 -7.22
N PHE A 62 -17.33 9.23 -8.54
CA PHE A 62 -18.39 8.71 -9.40
C PHE A 62 -18.65 7.21 -9.18
N PHE A 63 -17.58 6.44 -8.98
CA PHE A 63 -17.68 4.98 -8.78
C PHE A 63 -17.91 4.57 -7.31
N TYR A 64 -17.55 5.41 -6.34
CA TYR A 64 -17.70 5.10 -4.91
C TYR A 64 -19.16 5.25 -4.47
N ARG A 65 -19.86 4.11 -4.33
CA ARG A 65 -21.14 4.05 -3.64
C ARG A 65 -20.93 3.68 -2.16
N PRO A 66 -21.32 4.54 -1.20
CA PRO A 66 -21.11 4.32 0.24
C PRO A 66 -21.96 3.19 0.84
N ASP A 67 -22.77 2.48 0.05
CA ASP A 67 -23.48 1.32 0.54
C ASP A 67 -22.48 0.19 0.79
N GLY A 68 -22.29 -0.17 2.06
CA GLY A 68 -21.49 -1.30 2.53
C GLY A 68 -21.99 -2.68 2.05
N SER A 69 -22.66 -2.72 0.90
CA SER A 69 -23.02 -3.93 0.19
C SER A 69 -21.77 -4.56 -0.44
N MET A 70 -21.67 -5.88 -0.32
CA MET A 70 -20.60 -6.70 -0.91
C MET A 70 -20.41 -6.48 -2.42
N LYS A 71 -21.46 -6.02 -3.12
CA LYS A 71 -21.39 -5.70 -4.55
C LYS A 71 -20.45 -4.53 -4.82
N GLY A 72 -20.42 -3.53 -3.92
CA GLY A 72 -19.50 -2.40 -4.02
C GLY A 72 -18.04 -2.84 -3.88
N LEU A 73 -17.74 -3.65 -2.86
CA LEU A 73 -16.38 -4.17 -2.63
C LEU A 73 -15.91 -5.07 -3.78
N ARG A 74 -16.75 -5.97 -4.30
CA ARG A 74 -16.35 -6.84 -5.43
C ARG A 74 -16.16 -6.09 -6.73
N LEU A 75 -17.03 -5.12 -7.04
CA LEU A 75 -16.88 -4.26 -8.22
C LEU A 75 -15.57 -3.46 -8.12
N PHE A 76 -15.28 -2.97 -6.93
CA PHE A 76 -14.04 -2.27 -6.63
C PHE A 76 -12.79 -3.16 -6.82
N GLU A 77 -12.78 -4.35 -6.22
CA GLU A 77 -11.68 -5.32 -6.37
C GLU A 77 -11.48 -5.69 -7.85
N ALA A 78 -12.57 -5.88 -8.60
CA ALA A 78 -12.51 -6.16 -10.04
C ALA A 78 -11.94 -4.99 -10.84
N PHE A 79 -12.28 -3.76 -10.48
CA PHE A 79 -11.73 -2.56 -11.13
C PHE A 79 -10.22 -2.42 -10.91
N VAL A 80 -9.76 -2.57 -9.66
CA VAL A 80 -8.32 -2.56 -9.34
C VAL A 80 -7.60 -3.72 -10.03
N CYS A 81 -8.19 -4.91 -10.04
CA CYS A 81 -7.66 -6.08 -10.75
C CYS A 81 -7.48 -5.79 -12.24
N LEU A 82 -8.46 -5.13 -12.89
CA LEU A 82 -8.36 -4.74 -14.30
C LEU A 82 -7.18 -3.78 -14.56
N LEU A 83 -6.96 -2.79 -13.68
CA LEU A 83 -5.82 -1.88 -13.80
C LEU A 83 -4.49 -2.63 -13.68
N VAL A 84 -4.35 -3.50 -12.68
CA VAL A 84 -3.14 -4.31 -12.47
C VAL A 84 -2.90 -5.26 -13.65
N LEU A 85 -3.96 -5.89 -14.18
CA LEU A 85 -3.87 -6.76 -15.33
C LEU A 85 -3.46 -5.99 -16.59
N GLY A 86 -3.92 -4.74 -16.74
CA GLY A 86 -3.44 -3.82 -17.77
C GLY A 86 -1.94 -3.55 -17.69
N VAL A 87 -1.41 -3.29 -16.48
CA VAL A 87 0.04 -3.12 -16.26
C VAL A 87 0.82 -4.39 -16.62
N VAL A 88 0.32 -5.56 -16.20
CA VAL A 88 0.93 -6.86 -16.52
C VAL A 88 0.97 -7.09 -18.03
N VAL A 89 -0.13 -6.82 -18.74
CA VAL A 89 -0.20 -6.93 -20.20
C VAL A 89 0.80 -6.00 -20.88
N CYS A 90 0.93 -4.76 -20.39
CA CYS A 90 1.93 -3.82 -20.91
C CYS A 90 3.35 -4.41 -20.80
N PHE A 91 3.74 -4.87 -19.61
CA PHE A 91 5.07 -5.49 -19.41
C PHE A 91 5.26 -6.81 -20.17
N CYS A 92 4.21 -7.61 -20.36
CA CYS A 92 4.27 -8.79 -21.24
C CYS A 92 4.60 -8.39 -22.68
N ILE A 93 3.99 -7.32 -23.19
CA ILE A 93 4.26 -6.83 -24.56
C ILE A 93 5.71 -6.30 -24.63
N GLU A 94 6.15 -5.50 -23.65
CA GLU A 94 7.53 -4.99 -23.61
C GLU A 94 8.56 -6.13 -23.61
N LEU A 95 8.37 -7.14 -22.75
CA LEU A 95 9.23 -8.32 -22.70
C LEU A 95 9.24 -9.11 -24.01
N SER A 96 8.09 -9.23 -24.68
CA SER A 96 8.00 -9.93 -25.97
C SER A 96 8.73 -9.19 -27.10
N MET A 97 8.97 -7.88 -26.96
CA MET A 97 9.68 -7.08 -27.96
C MET A 97 11.20 -7.08 -27.76
N ILE A 98 11.69 -7.59 -26.64
CA ILE A 98 13.13 -7.74 -26.37
C ILE A 98 13.63 -9.03 -27.03
N GLN A 99 14.48 -8.91 -28.05
CA GLN A 99 14.94 -10.05 -28.84
C GLN A 99 16.32 -10.61 -28.43
N GLU A 100 17.14 -9.86 -27.68
CA GLU A 100 18.55 -10.20 -27.46
C GLU A 100 18.87 -10.86 -26.11
N THR A 101 17.89 -11.08 -25.23
CA THR A 101 18.13 -11.68 -23.90
C THR A 101 17.88 -13.18 -23.88
N SER A 102 18.93 -13.97 -23.65
CA SER A 102 18.79 -15.40 -23.36
C SER A 102 18.08 -15.64 -22.02
N VAL A 103 17.05 -16.51 -22.05
CA VAL A 103 16.27 -16.92 -20.88
C VAL A 103 17.17 -17.46 -19.76
N GLY A 104 18.26 -18.15 -20.11
CA GLY A 104 19.23 -18.69 -19.14
C GLY A 104 19.95 -17.60 -18.33
N THR A 105 20.24 -16.45 -18.94
CA THR A 105 20.86 -15.30 -18.25
C THR A 105 19.90 -14.67 -17.26
N VAL A 106 18.62 -14.56 -17.63
CA VAL A 106 17.56 -14.04 -16.74
C VAL A 106 17.41 -14.93 -15.51
N PHE A 107 17.30 -16.25 -15.69
CA PHE A 107 17.21 -17.19 -14.56
C PHE A 107 18.47 -17.20 -13.69
N LYS A 108 19.65 -17.00 -14.28
CA LYS A 108 20.89 -16.84 -13.51
C LYS A 108 20.88 -15.57 -12.65
N GLY A 109 20.19 -14.51 -13.09
CA GLY A 109 20.02 -13.27 -12.32
C GLY A 109 19.18 -13.42 -11.05
N TYR A 110 18.34 -14.46 -10.96
CA TYR A 110 17.61 -14.77 -9.72
C TYR A 110 18.50 -15.42 -8.65
N LEU A 111 19.69 -15.90 -9.02
CA LEU A 111 20.62 -16.46 -8.05
C LEU A 111 21.39 -15.32 -7.35
N PRO A 112 21.51 -15.35 -6.01
CA PRO A 112 22.26 -14.35 -5.28
C PRO A 112 23.73 -14.36 -5.73
N SER A 113 24.25 -13.18 -6.09
CA SER A 113 25.63 -12.99 -6.55
C SER A 113 26.43 -12.15 -5.56
N SER A 114 27.76 -12.21 -5.65
CA SER A 114 28.65 -11.40 -4.81
C SER A 114 28.48 -9.89 -5.00
N ALA A 115 27.91 -9.46 -6.13
CA ALA A 115 27.59 -8.04 -6.39
C ALA A 115 26.56 -7.47 -5.41
N LEU A 116 25.76 -8.32 -4.75
CA LEU A 116 24.78 -7.92 -3.75
C LEU A 116 25.44 -7.51 -2.42
N VAL A 117 26.70 -7.89 -2.20
CA VAL A 117 27.49 -7.57 -1.00
C VAL A 117 28.34 -6.30 -1.19
N GLU A 118 28.48 -5.82 -2.43
CA GLU A 118 29.11 -4.53 -2.71
C GLU A 118 28.22 -3.37 -2.19
N SER A 119 28.83 -2.29 -1.72
CA SER A 119 28.13 -1.21 -1.01
C SER A 119 27.02 -0.55 -1.83
N GLU A 120 27.20 -0.45 -3.14
CA GLU A 120 26.23 0.16 -4.06
C GLU A 120 25.07 -0.79 -4.38
N GLY A 121 25.37 -2.08 -4.62
CA GLY A 121 24.37 -3.12 -4.86
C GLY A 121 23.51 -3.40 -3.62
N LEU A 122 24.11 -3.39 -2.43
CA LEU A 122 23.38 -3.51 -1.17
C LEU A 122 22.41 -2.34 -0.97
N TYR A 123 22.84 -1.11 -1.26
CA TYR A 123 21.98 0.08 -1.17
C TYR A 123 20.78 0.00 -2.11
N GLN A 124 20.99 -0.37 -3.38
CA GLN A 124 19.90 -0.54 -4.35
C GLN A 124 18.94 -1.68 -3.96
N ALA A 125 19.47 -2.85 -3.57
CA ALA A 125 18.67 -3.97 -3.11
C ALA A 125 17.81 -3.61 -1.89
N CYS A 126 18.37 -2.82 -0.97
CA CYS A 126 17.65 -2.33 0.19
C CYS A 126 16.62 -1.25 -0.15
N GLY A 127 16.90 -0.37 -1.12
CA GLY A 127 15.93 0.58 -1.67
C GLY A 127 14.71 -0.12 -2.28
N ILE A 128 14.94 -1.21 -3.03
CA ILE A 128 13.86 -2.07 -3.57
C ILE A 128 13.03 -2.69 -2.43
N LEU A 129 13.69 -3.17 -1.36
CA LEU A 129 12.99 -3.75 -0.20
C LEU A 129 12.10 -2.71 0.52
N GLY A 130 12.59 -1.48 0.69
CA GLY A 130 11.80 -0.37 1.28
C GLY A 130 10.63 0.06 0.38
N ALA A 131 10.84 0.14 -0.93
CA ALA A 131 9.81 0.51 -1.90
C ALA A 131 8.70 -0.56 -2.04
N THR A 132 9.03 -1.84 -1.81
CA THR A 132 8.06 -2.94 -1.94
C THR A 132 7.14 -3.10 -0.73
N VAL A 133 7.60 -2.74 0.48
CA VAL A 133 6.80 -2.86 1.70
C VAL A 133 6.18 -1.51 2.05
N MET A 134 4.98 -1.26 1.53
CA MET A 134 4.25 -0.03 1.81
C MET A 134 3.46 -0.11 3.14
N PRO A 135 3.61 0.85 4.07
CA PRO A 135 2.94 0.82 5.37
C PRO A 135 1.41 0.93 5.27
N HIS A 136 0.90 1.68 4.30
CA HIS A 136 -0.55 1.85 4.12
C HIS A 136 -1.23 0.55 3.65
N SER A 137 -0.53 -0.31 2.90
CA SER A 137 -1.03 -1.63 2.48
C SER A 137 -1.26 -2.58 3.67
N LEU A 138 -0.48 -2.43 4.76
CA LEU A 138 -0.68 -3.20 5.99
C LEU A 138 -2.01 -2.84 6.66
N PHE A 139 -2.34 -1.55 6.72
CA PHE A 139 -3.61 -1.08 7.27
C PHE A 139 -4.78 -1.51 6.38
N LEU A 140 -4.62 -1.36 5.05
CA LEU A 140 -5.63 -1.77 4.07
C LEU A 140 -6.01 -3.24 4.21
N GLY A 141 -5.01 -4.13 4.22
CA GLY A 141 -5.23 -5.57 4.32
C GLY A 141 -6.00 -5.96 5.59
N SER A 142 -5.71 -5.29 6.71
CA SER A 142 -6.41 -5.53 7.97
C SER A 142 -7.91 -5.12 7.95
N GLY A 143 -8.27 -4.11 7.16
CA GLY A 143 -9.64 -3.62 7.05
C GLY A 143 -10.48 -4.33 5.98
N ILE A 144 -9.90 -4.70 4.84
CA ILE A 144 -10.60 -5.40 3.74
C ILE A 144 -11.08 -6.80 4.16
N VAL A 145 -10.41 -7.43 5.12
CA VAL A 145 -10.81 -8.76 5.63
C VAL A 145 -12.09 -8.71 6.48
N GLN A 146 -12.45 -7.56 7.07
CA GLN A 146 -13.60 -7.43 7.98
C GLN A 146 -14.96 -7.74 7.30
N PRO A 147 -15.30 -7.17 6.12
CA PRO A 147 -16.52 -7.55 5.39
C PRO A 147 -16.57 -9.04 5.03
N ARG A 148 -15.42 -9.64 4.71
CA ARG A 148 -15.33 -11.06 4.32
C ARG A 148 -15.63 -12.00 5.49
N LEU A 149 -15.13 -11.66 6.69
CA LEU A 149 -15.45 -12.35 7.93
C LEU A 149 -16.97 -12.33 8.20
N ARG A 150 -17.59 -11.15 8.08
CA ARG A 150 -19.03 -10.98 8.26
C ARG A 150 -19.85 -11.76 7.24
N GLU A 151 -19.41 -11.81 5.97
CA GLU A 151 -20.07 -12.62 4.94
C GLU A 151 -20.00 -14.11 5.25
N TYR A 152 -18.85 -14.61 5.71
CA TYR A 152 -18.72 -16.01 6.10
C TYR A 152 -19.71 -16.38 7.20
N ASP A 153 -19.79 -15.55 8.26
CA ASP A 153 -20.73 -15.77 9.35
C ASP A 153 -22.19 -15.66 8.90
N ALA A 154 -22.49 -14.73 7.98
CA ALA A 154 -23.84 -14.59 7.41
C ALA A 154 -24.28 -15.84 6.66
N ARG A 155 -23.40 -16.38 5.80
CA ARG A 155 -23.71 -17.57 4.98
C ARG A 155 -23.85 -18.85 5.80
N HIS A 156 -23.15 -18.96 6.93
CA HIS A 156 -23.18 -20.13 7.80
C HIS A 156 -24.17 -19.99 8.96
N GLY A 157 -24.99 -18.93 8.99
CA GLY A 157 -25.95 -18.70 10.08
C GLY A 157 -25.30 -18.47 11.44
N LEU A 158 -24.05 -18.01 11.46
CA LEU A 158 -23.28 -17.74 12.67
C LEU A 158 -23.44 -16.29 13.17
N LEU A 159 -24.20 -15.46 12.44
CA LEU A 159 -24.51 -14.10 12.86
C LEU A 159 -25.47 -14.09 14.04
N PRO A 160 -25.16 -13.35 15.12
CA PRO A 160 -26.12 -13.11 16.19
C PRO A 160 -27.28 -12.26 15.67
N GLN A 161 -28.47 -12.44 16.25
CA GLN A 161 -29.61 -11.55 15.99
C GLN A 161 -29.21 -10.11 16.31
N GLU A 162 -29.50 -9.16 15.41
CA GLU A 162 -29.20 -7.75 15.65
C GLU A 162 -29.92 -7.29 16.93
N PRO A 163 -29.24 -6.57 17.84
CA PRO A 163 -29.86 -6.10 19.06
C PRO A 163 -31.04 -5.17 18.70
N VAL A 164 -32.19 -5.42 19.31
CA VAL A 164 -33.49 -4.78 19.04
C VAL A 164 -33.46 -3.23 19.16
N SER A 165 -32.43 -2.67 19.81
CA SER A 165 -32.20 -1.22 19.91
C SER A 165 -31.68 -0.53 18.64
N ALA A 166 -31.20 -1.25 17.63
CA ALA A 166 -30.69 -0.63 16.40
C ALA A 166 -31.80 -0.17 15.42
N ALA A 167 -33.04 -0.62 15.61
CA ALA A 167 -34.16 -0.34 14.72
C ALA A 167 -34.91 0.97 15.05
N SER A 168 -34.60 1.64 16.17
CA SER A 168 -35.43 2.74 16.70
C SER A 168 -34.68 4.01 17.12
N SER A 169 -33.52 4.31 16.53
CA SER A 169 -32.87 5.61 16.71
C SER A 169 -32.58 6.29 15.37
N THR A 170 -33.49 7.16 14.94
CA THR A 170 -33.35 8.14 13.85
C THR A 170 -32.46 9.32 14.26
N THR A 171 -31.41 9.10 15.05
CA THR A 171 -30.54 10.16 15.55
C THR A 171 -29.08 9.83 15.24
N ASP A 172 -28.46 10.69 14.45
CA ASP A 172 -27.04 10.65 14.07
C ASP A 172 -26.11 10.57 15.29
N GLY A 173 -25.26 9.53 15.35
CA GLY A 173 -24.18 9.38 16.32
C GLY A 173 -24.67 8.81 17.65
N TYR A 174 -24.43 7.55 17.99
CA TYR A 174 -23.18 7.00 18.52
C TYR A 174 -23.34 5.46 18.59
N ASP A 175 -22.24 4.72 18.45
CA ASP A 175 -22.10 3.28 18.76
C ASP A 175 -22.87 2.26 17.93
N LYS A 176 -22.35 1.98 16.72
CA LYS A 176 -22.58 0.67 16.09
C LYS A 176 -21.88 -0.39 16.97
N PRO A 177 -22.56 -1.47 17.38
CA PRO A 177 -21.95 -2.53 18.17
C PRO A 177 -20.75 -3.14 17.43
N THR A 178 -19.63 -3.33 18.13
CA THR A 178 -18.42 -3.90 17.54
C THR A 178 -18.68 -5.37 17.23
N TYR A 179 -18.63 -5.71 15.94
CA TYR A 179 -18.77 -7.08 15.46
C TYR A 179 -17.51 -7.89 15.78
N LEU A 180 -17.67 -8.97 16.55
CA LEU A 180 -16.63 -9.97 16.80
C LEU A 180 -16.94 -11.21 15.95
N PRO A 181 -16.05 -11.57 15.02
CA PRO A 181 -16.25 -12.70 14.11
C PRO A 181 -16.14 -14.05 14.83
N SER A 182 -16.79 -15.07 14.26
CA SER A 182 -16.64 -16.44 14.75
C SER A 182 -15.23 -17.00 14.53
N HIS A 183 -14.82 -17.94 15.37
CA HIS A 183 -13.52 -18.61 15.20
C HIS A 183 -13.41 -19.34 13.85
N ALA A 184 -14.51 -19.90 13.33
CA ALA A 184 -14.54 -20.55 12.02
C ALA A 184 -14.31 -19.54 10.89
N ALA A 185 -14.94 -18.36 10.96
CA ALA A 185 -14.72 -17.30 9.99
C ALA A 185 -13.27 -16.83 9.97
N ILE A 186 -12.67 -16.66 11.15
CA ILE A 186 -11.26 -16.24 11.28
C ILE A 186 -10.34 -17.27 10.64
N LYS A 187 -10.48 -18.56 10.99
CA LYS A 187 -9.62 -19.61 10.44
C LYS A 187 -9.74 -19.74 8.91
N HIS A 188 -10.96 -19.68 8.39
CA HIS A 188 -11.20 -19.73 6.95
C HIS A 188 -10.61 -18.50 6.24
N SER A 189 -10.93 -17.30 6.74
CA SER A 189 -10.50 -16.03 6.14
C SER A 189 -8.99 -15.84 6.23
N LEU A 190 -8.34 -16.31 7.30
CA LEU A 190 -6.89 -16.28 7.44
C LEU A 190 -6.22 -17.15 6.38
N LYS A 191 -6.66 -18.41 6.23
CA LYS A 191 -6.10 -19.31 5.19
C LYS A 191 -6.32 -18.75 3.79
N TYR A 192 -7.53 -18.24 3.53
CA TYR A 192 -7.86 -17.65 2.23
C TYR A 192 -7.01 -16.41 1.94
N SER A 193 -6.91 -15.48 2.89
CA SER A 193 -6.16 -14.23 2.74
C SER A 193 -4.66 -14.47 2.59
N ILE A 194 -4.08 -15.45 3.31
CA ILE A 194 -2.67 -15.83 3.13
C ILE A 194 -2.44 -16.36 1.71
N THR A 195 -3.31 -17.24 1.22
CA THR A 195 -3.19 -17.79 -0.14
C THR A 195 -3.34 -16.70 -1.20
N GLU A 196 -4.33 -15.81 -1.05
CA GLU A 196 -4.60 -14.72 -1.99
C GLU A 196 -3.45 -13.70 -2.04
N VAL A 197 -2.98 -13.23 -0.89
CA VAL A 197 -1.85 -12.29 -0.80
C VAL A 197 -0.57 -12.96 -1.29
N GLY A 198 -0.31 -14.20 -0.89
CA GLY A 198 0.85 -14.97 -1.34
C GLY A 198 0.85 -15.19 -2.85
N LEU A 199 -0.28 -15.59 -3.42
CA LEU A 199 -0.44 -15.74 -4.87
C LEU A 199 -0.22 -14.39 -5.56
N SER A 200 -0.89 -13.33 -5.11
CA SER A 200 -0.79 -11.99 -5.72
C SER A 200 0.65 -11.45 -5.73
N LEU A 201 1.37 -11.58 -4.59
CA LEU A 201 2.76 -11.15 -4.49
C LEU A 201 3.69 -11.99 -5.38
N PHE A 202 3.51 -13.31 -5.43
CA PHE A 202 4.38 -14.20 -6.20
C PHE A 202 4.09 -14.18 -7.70
N THR A 203 2.85 -13.93 -8.11
CA THR A 203 2.48 -13.93 -9.54
C THR A 203 2.52 -12.54 -10.15
N PHE A 204 1.87 -11.54 -9.55
CA PHE A 204 1.73 -10.23 -10.18
C PHE A 204 2.86 -9.29 -9.78
N ALA A 205 3.10 -9.12 -8.48
CA ALA A 205 4.10 -8.16 -8.01
C ALA A 205 5.52 -8.59 -8.40
N LEU A 206 5.87 -9.86 -8.18
CA LEU A 206 7.16 -10.40 -8.60
C LEU A 206 7.33 -10.34 -10.12
N PHE A 207 6.31 -10.70 -10.90
CA PHE A 207 6.39 -10.58 -12.36
C PHE A 207 6.66 -9.15 -12.82
N VAL A 208 5.90 -8.17 -12.32
CA VAL A 208 6.08 -6.76 -12.72
C VAL A 208 7.46 -6.25 -12.30
N ASN A 209 7.90 -6.51 -11.06
CA ASN A 209 9.23 -6.09 -10.60
C ASN A 209 10.36 -6.73 -11.41
N SER A 210 10.23 -8.03 -11.71
CA SER A 210 11.20 -8.73 -12.56
C SER A 210 11.17 -8.22 -13.99
N ALA A 211 9.99 -7.92 -14.55
CA ALA A 211 9.86 -7.37 -15.89
C ALA A 211 10.56 -6.02 -16.01
N ILE A 212 10.34 -5.11 -15.05
CA ILE A 212 11.02 -3.81 -14.97
C ILE A 212 12.54 -4.01 -14.96
N LEU A 213 13.04 -4.92 -14.13
CA LEU A 213 14.48 -5.17 -14.01
C LEU A 213 15.07 -5.80 -15.29
N ILE A 214 14.35 -6.72 -15.93
CA ILE A 214 14.77 -7.36 -17.19
C ILE A 214 14.76 -6.33 -18.32
N VAL A 215 13.71 -5.54 -18.45
CA VAL A 215 13.60 -4.47 -19.45
C VAL A 215 14.73 -3.47 -19.27
N ALA A 216 15.00 -3.05 -18.03
CA ALA A 216 16.11 -2.16 -17.71
C ALA A 216 17.47 -2.78 -18.06
N GLY A 217 17.71 -4.02 -17.66
CA GLY A 217 18.94 -4.74 -17.96
C GLY A 217 19.14 -5.06 -19.44
N ALA A 218 18.06 -5.25 -20.21
CA ALA A 218 18.16 -5.56 -21.64
C ALA A 218 18.44 -4.31 -22.50
N SER A 219 17.91 -3.16 -22.10
CA SER A 219 17.90 -1.95 -22.94
C SER A 219 18.79 -0.81 -22.45
N LEU A 220 19.20 -0.83 -21.17
CA LEU A 220 20.02 0.22 -20.54
C LEU A 220 21.39 -0.26 -20.06
N TYR A 221 21.69 -1.57 -20.11
CA TYR A 221 22.95 -2.10 -19.58
C TYR A 221 24.17 -1.60 -20.37
N GLN A 222 25.22 -1.18 -19.65
CA GLN A 222 26.43 -0.51 -20.16
C GLN A 222 26.24 0.88 -20.80
N ASN A 223 25.04 1.47 -20.70
CA ASN A 223 24.82 2.82 -21.21
C ASN A 223 25.17 3.87 -20.14
N PRO A 224 26.20 4.73 -20.32
CA PRO A 224 26.60 5.70 -19.30
C PRO A 224 25.50 6.72 -18.98
N ASP A 225 24.61 7.01 -19.93
CA ASP A 225 23.46 7.89 -19.74
C ASP A 225 22.33 7.26 -18.92
N ALA A 226 22.35 5.93 -18.71
CA ALA A 226 21.33 5.22 -17.94
C ALA A 226 21.51 5.31 -16.42
N LEU A 227 22.74 5.51 -15.95
CA LEU A 227 23.08 5.49 -14.52
C LEU A 227 22.34 6.56 -13.70
N ASN A 228 22.02 7.69 -14.34
CA ASN A 228 21.28 8.80 -13.73
C ASN A 228 19.97 9.12 -14.47
N ALA A 229 19.49 8.19 -15.31
CA ALA A 229 18.27 8.42 -16.09
C ALA A 229 17.06 8.48 -15.16
N ASP A 230 16.33 9.60 -15.24
CA ASP A 230 15.01 9.72 -14.64
C ASP A 230 13.96 8.97 -15.49
N ILE A 231 12.69 8.97 -15.04
CA ILE A 231 11.62 8.28 -15.75
C ILE A 231 11.49 8.74 -17.22
N PHE A 232 11.80 10.02 -17.51
CA PHE A 232 11.86 10.54 -18.88
C PHE A 232 13.02 9.94 -19.66
N GLY A 233 14.21 9.88 -19.07
CA GLY A 233 15.38 9.24 -19.67
C GLY A 233 15.12 7.76 -19.96
N ILE A 234 14.51 7.02 -19.03
CA ILE A 234 14.14 5.61 -19.23
C ILE A 234 13.16 5.47 -20.40
N HIS A 235 12.11 6.29 -20.45
CA HIS A 235 11.18 6.28 -21.58
C HIS A 235 11.88 6.54 -22.93
N ASP A 236 12.75 7.56 -22.98
CA ASP A 236 13.45 7.93 -24.22
C ASP A 236 14.44 6.85 -24.65
N LEU A 237 15.13 6.23 -23.70
CA LEU A 237 16.03 5.10 -23.97
C LEU A 237 15.24 3.88 -24.45
N LEU A 238 14.12 3.54 -23.82
CA LEU A 238 13.25 2.45 -24.28
C LEU A 238 12.70 2.70 -25.69
N SER A 239 12.25 3.94 -25.95
CA SER A 239 11.72 4.35 -27.24
C SER A 239 12.76 4.30 -28.35
N LYS A 240 14.03 4.60 -28.04
CA LYS A 240 15.14 4.60 -29.01
C LYS A 240 15.75 3.21 -29.20
N SER A 241 15.92 2.44 -28.13
CA SER A 241 16.61 1.16 -28.15
C SER A 241 15.73 0.01 -28.64
N ILE A 242 14.40 0.05 -28.39
CA ILE A 242 13.49 -1.04 -28.79
C ILE A 242 12.52 -0.57 -29.87
N SER A 243 11.58 0.32 -29.53
CA SER A 243 10.66 0.96 -30.48
C SER A 243 9.86 2.08 -29.83
N PRO A 244 9.32 3.05 -30.60
CA PRO A 244 8.40 4.06 -30.08
C PRO A 244 7.14 3.49 -29.40
N ALA A 245 6.69 2.30 -29.82
CA ALA A 245 5.55 1.63 -29.22
C ALA A 245 5.84 1.15 -27.78
N VAL A 246 7.07 0.79 -27.46
CA VAL A 246 7.45 0.39 -26.09
C VAL A 246 7.40 1.59 -25.15
N GLY A 247 7.87 2.76 -25.60
CA GLY A 247 7.77 3.99 -24.80
C GLY A 247 6.32 4.36 -24.46
N THR A 248 5.39 4.23 -25.42
CA THR A 248 3.97 4.53 -25.16
C THR A 248 3.31 3.50 -24.24
N ILE A 249 3.67 2.22 -24.37
CA ILE A 249 3.20 1.15 -23.47
C ILE A 249 3.70 1.38 -22.04
N PHE A 250 4.96 1.76 -21.88
CA PHE A 250 5.55 2.10 -20.58
C PHE A 250 4.82 3.29 -19.93
N ALA A 251 4.55 4.35 -20.70
CA ALA A 251 3.81 5.51 -20.21
C ALA A 251 2.36 5.15 -19.82
N LEU A 252 1.71 4.25 -20.57
CA LEU A 252 0.38 3.74 -20.23
C LEU A 252 0.42 2.90 -18.94
N ALA A 253 1.42 2.03 -18.78
CA ALA A 253 1.59 1.23 -17.57
C ALA A 253 1.80 2.11 -16.32
N LEU A 254 2.61 3.17 -16.44
CA LEU A 254 2.80 4.16 -15.38
C LEU A 254 1.49 4.86 -15.00
N LEU A 255 0.66 5.24 -15.99
CA LEU A 255 -0.63 5.88 -15.75
C LEU A 255 -1.60 4.94 -15.01
N LEU A 256 -1.72 3.69 -15.47
CA LEU A 256 -2.60 2.68 -14.84
C LEU A 256 -2.17 2.36 -13.41
N SER A 257 -0.85 2.26 -13.18
CA SER A 257 -0.28 2.04 -11.85
C SER A 257 -0.59 3.19 -10.89
N GLY A 258 -0.45 4.44 -11.36
CA GLY A 258 -0.80 5.64 -10.59
C GLY A 258 -2.27 5.64 -10.16
N ILE A 259 -3.19 5.42 -11.10
CA ILE A 259 -4.64 5.37 -10.80
C ILE A 259 -4.95 4.29 -9.75
N SER A 260 -4.34 3.10 -9.89
CA SER A 260 -4.54 2.00 -8.94
C SER A 260 -4.04 2.35 -7.53
N ALA A 261 -2.84 2.93 -7.43
CA ALA A 261 -2.24 3.29 -6.14
C ALA A 261 -3.07 4.34 -5.38
N GLY A 262 -3.66 5.29 -6.08
CA GLY A 262 -4.44 6.36 -5.46
C GLY A 262 -5.74 5.94 -4.80
N ILE A 263 -6.38 4.97 -5.44
CA ILE A 263 -7.56 4.33 -4.90
C ILE A 263 -7.22 3.62 -3.58
N VAL A 264 -6.14 2.85 -3.57
CA VAL A 264 -5.66 2.15 -2.39
C VAL A 264 -5.27 3.11 -1.27
N CYS A 265 -4.56 4.21 -1.59
CA CYS A 265 -4.18 5.24 -0.62
C CYS A 265 -5.38 5.88 0.07
N THR A 266 -6.45 6.15 -0.68
CA THR A 266 -7.70 6.73 -0.14
C THR A 266 -8.30 5.84 0.95
N ILE A 267 -8.40 4.55 0.67
CA ILE A 267 -9.02 3.58 1.57
C ILE A 267 -8.13 3.32 2.78
N ALA A 268 -6.83 3.12 2.56
CA ALA A 268 -5.88 2.93 3.63
C ALA A 268 -5.88 4.14 4.57
N GLY A 269 -5.95 5.35 4.02
CA GLY A 269 -6.13 6.55 4.81
C GLY A 269 -7.42 6.49 5.63
N GLN A 270 -8.56 6.24 4.99
CA GLN A 270 -9.85 6.18 5.70
C GLN A 270 -9.78 5.24 6.90
N MET A 271 -9.18 4.06 6.72
CA MET A 271 -8.96 3.08 7.80
C MET A 271 -8.05 3.62 8.91
N VAL A 272 -6.98 4.33 8.56
CA VAL A 272 -6.06 4.95 9.53
C VAL A 272 -6.78 6.03 10.35
N SER A 273 -7.54 6.95 9.74
CA SER A 273 -8.21 8.03 10.51
C SER A 273 -9.41 7.55 11.31
N GLU A 274 -10.24 6.65 10.76
CA GLU A 274 -11.34 6.06 11.52
C GLU A 274 -10.81 5.21 12.68
N GLY A 275 -9.74 4.44 12.43
CA GLY A 275 -9.09 3.60 13.42
C GLY A 275 -8.42 4.40 14.54
N ALA A 276 -7.64 5.42 14.20
CA ALA A 276 -6.84 6.18 15.17
C ALA A 276 -7.58 7.36 15.81
N LEU A 277 -8.39 8.10 15.05
CA LEU A 277 -9.05 9.34 15.48
C LEU A 277 -10.59 9.25 15.60
N ARG A 278 -11.22 8.13 15.19
CA ARG A 278 -12.69 8.02 15.03
C ARG A 278 -13.29 9.08 14.09
N TRP A 279 -12.47 9.64 13.21
CA TRP A 279 -12.93 10.73 12.35
C TRP A 279 -13.70 10.16 11.16
N LYS A 280 -15.02 10.40 11.13
CA LYS A 280 -15.92 9.97 10.04
C LYS A 280 -15.94 11.00 8.92
N LEU A 281 -14.84 11.15 8.20
CA LEU A 281 -14.83 11.89 6.94
C LEU A 281 -15.29 10.98 5.81
N LYS A 282 -16.15 11.50 4.91
CA LYS A 282 -16.50 10.76 3.69
C LYS A 282 -15.21 10.53 2.87
N PRO A 283 -14.97 9.30 2.35
CA PRO A 283 -13.72 8.99 1.64
C PRO A 283 -13.40 9.93 0.48
N TRP A 284 -14.40 10.42 -0.25
CA TRP A 284 -14.18 11.36 -1.35
C TRP A 284 -13.64 12.71 -0.86
N LEU A 285 -14.16 13.22 0.26
CA LEU A 285 -13.73 14.49 0.83
C LEU A 285 -12.31 14.36 1.36
N ARG A 286 -12.03 13.21 2.00
CA ARG A 286 -10.69 12.88 2.45
C ARG A 286 -9.70 12.83 1.28
N ARG A 287 -10.02 12.10 0.21
CA ARG A 287 -9.18 12.02 -0.99
C ARG A 287 -8.96 13.40 -1.59
N LEU A 288 -9.98 14.25 -1.67
CA LEU A 288 -9.82 15.62 -2.15
C LEU A 288 -8.85 16.42 -1.28
N VAL A 289 -8.94 16.31 0.05
CA VAL A 289 -8.02 16.98 0.99
C VAL A 289 -6.60 16.46 0.84
N THR A 290 -6.37 15.15 0.93
CA THR A 290 -5.02 14.56 0.81
C THR A 290 -4.42 14.86 -0.56
N ARG A 291 -5.23 14.77 -1.62
CA ARG A 291 -4.81 15.09 -2.99
C ARG A 291 -4.47 16.55 -3.16
N SER A 292 -5.22 17.46 -2.55
CA SER A 292 -4.89 18.90 -2.58
C SER A 292 -3.56 19.18 -1.88
N ILE A 293 -3.30 18.51 -0.75
CA ILE A 293 -2.03 18.64 -0.01
C ILE A 293 -0.85 18.13 -0.86
N SER A 294 -1.04 17.09 -1.68
CA SER A 294 0.00 16.52 -2.55
C SER A 294 0.18 17.26 -3.89
N ILE A 295 -0.91 17.75 -4.49
CA ILE A 295 -0.90 18.45 -5.79
C ILE A 295 -0.25 19.82 -5.66
N VAL A 296 -0.55 20.59 -4.61
CA VAL A 296 -0.01 21.95 -4.44
C VAL A 296 1.53 21.99 -4.51
N PRO A 297 2.29 21.21 -3.70
CA PRO A 297 3.74 21.20 -3.80
C PRO A 297 4.22 20.66 -5.16
N SER A 298 3.54 19.66 -5.72
CA SER A 298 3.90 19.11 -7.05
C SER A 298 3.79 20.16 -8.15
N VAL A 299 2.70 20.94 -8.17
CA VAL A 299 2.47 22.03 -9.11
C VAL A 299 3.49 23.14 -8.94
N VAL A 300 3.79 23.53 -7.69
CA VAL A 300 4.81 24.55 -7.40
C VAL A 300 6.19 24.11 -7.88
N ILE A 301 6.59 22.87 -7.58
CA ILE A 301 7.87 22.31 -8.02
C ILE A 301 7.92 22.19 -9.55
N ALA A 302 6.85 21.72 -10.18
CA ALA A 302 6.75 21.63 -11.64
C ALA A 302 6.85 23.00 -12.32
N ALA A 303 6.26 24.05 -11.74
CA ALA A 303 6.28 25.41 -12.28
C ALA A 303 7.63 26.10 -12.06
N ALA A 304 8.26 25.90 -10.90
CA ALA A 304 9.50 26.60 -10.53
C ALA A 304 10.77 25.90 -11.04
N VAL A 305 10.83 24.57 -10.96
CA VAL A 305 12.05 23.77 -11.23
C VAL A 305 11.87 22.84 -12.43
N GLY A 306 10.64 22.37 -12.69
CA GLY A 306 10.34 21.46 -13.80
C GLY A 306 10.75 20.00 -13.52
N ARG A 307 11.19 19.30 -14.56
CA ARG A 307 11.53 17.85 -14.53
C ARG A 307 12.48 17.44 -13.39
N PRO A 308 13.66 18.09 -13.20
CA PRO A 308 14.60 17.64 -12.16
C PRO A 308 14.03 17.82 -10.75
N GLY A 309 13.23 18.86 -10.53
CA GLY A 309 12.56 19.06 -9.24
C GLY A 309 11.52 17.99 -8.93
N LEU A 310 10.73 17.59 -9.93
CA LEU A 310 9.75 16.51 -9.77
C LEU A 310 10.43 15.16 -9.49
N ASN A 311 11.54 14.86 -10.16
CA ASN A 311 12.29 13.63 -9.89
C ASN A 311 12.86 13.63 -8.46
N ALA A 312 13.46 14.75 -8.03
CA ALA A 312 13.95 14.89 -6.66
C ALA A 312 12.83 14.74 -5.61
N ALA A 313 11.64 15.29 -5.89
CA ALA A 313 10.47 15.14 -5.02
C ALA A 313 9.96 13.69 -4.97
N LEU A 314 10.02 12.96 -6.08
CA LEU A 314 9.68 11.54 -6.15
C LEU A 314 10.67 10.70 -5.33
N THR A 315 11.99 10.91 -5.47
CA THR A 315 12.98 10.21 -4.66
C THR A 315 12.83 10.55 -3.18
N GLY A 316 12.60 11.83 -2.86
CA GLY A 316 12.38 12.29 -1.49
C GLY A 316 11.16 11.64 -0.82
N SER A 317 10.07 11.44 -1.56
CA SER A 317 8.89 10.78 -1.01
C SER A 317 9.13 9.30 -0.67
N GLN A 318 9.97 8.61 -1.45
CA GLN A 318 10.39 7.24 -1.14
C GLN A 318 11.23 7.17 0.14
N VAL A 319 12.14 8.13 0.36
CA VAL A 319 12.92 8.22 1.60
C VAL A 319 12.01 8.42 2.81
N VAL A 320 11.01 9.31 2.70
CA VAL A 320 10.01 9.53 3.76
C VAL A 320 9.24 8.25 4.06
N LEU A 321 8.76 7.55 3.02
CA LEU A 321 8.02 6.30 3.16
C LEU A 321 8.84 5.23 3.89
N SER A 322 10.09 5.05 3.44
CA SER A 322 11.03 4.09 4.03
C SER A 322 11.27 4.42 5.50
N SER A 323 11.49 5.70 5.83
CA SER A 323 11.72 6.17 7.20
C SER A 323 10.53 5.93 8.15
N VAL A 324 9.29 5.98 7.65
CA VAL A 324 8.08 5.74 8.45
C VAL A 324 7.84 4.25 8.72
N LEU A 325 8.24 3.38 7.79
CA LEU A 325 7.90 1.96 7.80
C LEU A 325 8.23 1.23 9.13
N PRO A 326 9.40 1.42 9.78
CA PRO A 326 9.72 0.76 11.06
C PRO A 326 8.74 1.07 12.19
N PHE A 327 8.24 2.31 12.24
CA PHE A 327 7.33 2.77 13.29
C PHE A 327 5.93 2.17 13.13
N VAL A 328 5.51 1.91 11.90
CA VAL A 328 4.22 1.29 11.59
C VAL A 328 4.27 -0.23 11.78
N THR A 329 5.38 -0.86 11.41
CA THR A 329 5.55 -2.33 11.46
C THR A 329 5.85 -2.86 12.87
N LEU A 330 6.54 -2.08 13.72
CA LEU A 330 6.88 -2.52 15.08
C LEU A 330 5.64 -2.86 15.94
N PRO A 331 4.59 -2.01 16.04
CA PRO A 331 3.36 -2.37 16.75
C PRO A 331 2.69 -3.62 16.18
N LEU A 332 2.72 -3.81 14.85
CA LEU A 332 2.13 -4.98 14.21
C LEU A 332 2.82 -6.28 14.68
N ILE A 333 4.14 -6.32 14.67
CA ILE A 333 4.92 -7.48 15.15
C ILE A 333 4.64 -7.71 16.65
N TYR A 334 4.62 -6.63 17.44
CA TYR A 334 4.35 -6.71 18.88
C TYR A 334 2.96 -7.28 19.21
N PHE A 335 1.91 -6.82 18.52
CA PHE A 335 0.54 -7.28 18.78
C PHE A 335 0.31 -8.70 18.28
N THR A 336 0.89 -9.08 17.14
CA THR A 336 0.75 -10.43 16.57
C THR A 336 1.57 -11.50 17.29
N ALA A 337 2.64 -11.12 17.99
CA ALA A 337 3.46 -12.04 18.78
C ALA A 337 2.93 -12.32 20.19
N ARG A 338 1.91 -11.60 20.67
CA ARG A 338 1.41 -11.73 22.05
C ARG A 338 0.05 -12.42 22.10
N SER A 339 0.00 -13.58 22.74
CA SER A 339 -1.23 -14.35 22.98
C SER A 339 -2.34 -13.51 23.63
N ARG A 340 -1.98 -12.59 24.54
CA ARG A 340 -2.92 -11.64 25.17
C ARG A 340 -3.81 -10.89 24.19
N PHE A 341 -3.31 -10.55 23.00
CA PHE A 341 -4.06 -9.78 21.99
C PHE A 341 -4.61 -10.65 20.86
N MET A 342 -4.05 -11.84 20.66
CA MET A 342 -4.40 -12.78 19.58
C MET A 342 -5.19 -14.00 20.09
N THR A 343 -5.87 -13.88 21.23
CA THR A 343 -6.76 -14.93 21.73
C THR A 343 -8.19 -14.72 21.23
N VAL A 344 -8.76 -15.75 20.62
CA VAL A 344 -10.13 -15.76 20.10
C VAL A 344 -11.00 -16.66 20.96
N GLN A 345 -12.24 -16.24 21.25
CA GLN A 345 -13.20 -17.13 21.92
C GLN A 345 -13.86 -18.09 20.92
N PRO A 346 -13.95 -19.40 21.23
CA PRO A 346 -14.67 -20.33 20.40
C PRO A 346 -16.18 -20.04 20.43
N GLY A 347 -16.85 -20.30 19.30
CA GLY A 347 -18.31 -20.18 19.16
C GLY A 347 -18.75 -19.24 18.05
N MET A 348 -20.02 -18.81 18.13
CA MET A 348 -20.70 -17.92 17.18
C MET A 348 -20.12 -16.51 17.21
N ALA A 349 -20.40 -15.72 16.16
CA ALA A 349 -20.10 -14.30 16.19
C ALA A 349 -20.88 -13.60 17.30
N ARG A 350 -20.30 -12.51 17.82
CA ARG A 350 -20.89 -11.74 18.93
C ARG A 350 -20.84 -10.27 18.61
N TYR A 351 -21.78 -9.52 19.19
CA TYR A 351 -21.68 -8.08 19.25
C TYR A 351 -21.16 -7.70 20.63
N MET A 352 -20.03 -7.00 20.68
CA MET A 352 -19.56 -6.38 21.91
C MET A 352 -20.14 -4.97 21.96
N LEU A 353 -21.00 -4.73 22.95
CA LEU A 353 -21.33 -3.39 23.42
C LEU A 353 -20.11 -2.92 24.22
N GLU A 354 -19.21 -2.15 23.61
CA GLU A 354 -18.16 -1.44 24.35
C GLU A 354 -18.78 -0.11 24.85
N SER A 355 -18.76 0.26 26.13
CA SER A 355 -17.65 0.42 27.09
C SER A 355 -16.89 1.74 26.94
N ASP A 356 -17.33 2.72 27.75
CA ASP A 356 -16.89 4.12 27.93
C ASP A 356 -16.67 4.95 26.64
N ASP A 357 -16.79 6.27 26.75
CA ASP A 357 -16.76 7.26 25.63
C ASP A 357 -15.52 7.13 24.71
N GLU A 358 -14.51 6.38 25.15
CA GLU A 358 -13.22 6.16 24.48
C GLU A 358 -13.08 4.79 23.80
N GLY A 359 -14.03 3.85 23.97
CA GLY A 359 -13.97 2.46 23.48
C GLY A 359 -12.67 1.75 23.85
N ARG A 360 -12.33 1.87 25.13
CA ARG A 360 -11.48 0.89 25.80
C ARG A 360 -12.42 -0.19 26.30
N PRO A 361 -12.06 -1.49 26.22
CA PRO A 361 -12.86 -2.52 26.86
C PRO A 361 -12.99 -2.17 28.35
N ILE A 362 -14.22 -2.05 28.87
CA ILE A 362 -14.45 -1.87 30.31
C ILE A 362 -13.66 -3.00 30.97
N THR A 363 -12.72 -2.61 31.82
CA THR A 363 -11.89 -3.50 32.63
C THR A 363 -12.80 -4.49 33.34
N GLY A 364 -12.82 -5.75 32.85
CA GLY A 364 -13.74 -6.76 33.37
C GLY A 364 -14.19 -7.84 32.40
N SER A 365 -13.68 -7.94 31.16
CA SER A 365 -13.87 -9.17 30.38
C SER A 365 -13.01 -10.28 31.00
N VAL A 366 -13.60 -10.92 32.01
CA VAL A 366 -13.18 -12.21 32.54
C VAL A 366 -12.74 -13.07 31.36
N SER A 367 -11.48 -13.49 31.39
CA SER A 367 -10.96 -14.52 30.49
C SER A 367 -11.77 -15.78 30.78
N LEU A 368 -12.91 -15.92 30.12
CA LEU A 368 -13.72 -17.12 30.20
C LEU A 368 -12.80 -18.30 29.82
N PRO A 369 -12.73 -19.36 30.64
CA PRO A 369 -11.82 -20.48 30.37
C PRO A 369 -12.17 -21.08 29.01
N GLY A 370 -11.18 -21.14 28.10
CA GLY A 370 -11.34 -21.72 26.76
C GLY A 370 -10.96 -20.85 25.55
N GLY A 371 -10.25 -19.73 25.73
CA GLY A 371 -9.72 -18.94 24.61
C GLY A 371 -8.70 -19.72 23.76
N ILE A 372 -8.83 -19.67 22.44
CA ILE A 372 -7.88 -20.28 21.49
C ILE A 372 -6.85 -19.22 21.11
N ASP A 373 -5.58 -19.52 21.36
CA ASP A 373 -4.47 -18.66 20.97
C ASP A 373 -4.21 -18.78 19.45
N MET A 374 -4.20 -17.63 18.77
CA MET A 374 -3.86 -17.47 17.35
C MET A 374 -2.63 -16.58 17.16
N SER A 375 -1.79 -16.42 18.19
CA SER A 375 -0.53 -15.69 18.08
C SER A 375 0.43 -16.33 17.08
N ASN A 376 1.28 -15.50 16.50
CA ASN A 376 2.30 -15.95 15.55
C ASN A 376 3.26 -16.92 16.25
N PRO A 377 3.67 -18.02 15.59
CA PRO A 377 4.67 -18.92 16.13
C PRO A 377 6.02 -18.21 16.27
N TRP A 378 6.83 -18.65 17.24
CA TRP A 378 8.09 -17.99 17.60
C TRP A 378 9.04 -17.77 16.41
N TRP A 379 9.12 -18.72 15.47
CA TRP A 379 9.99 -18.62 14.30
C TRP A 379 9.54 -17.51 13.34
N LEU A 380 8.22 -17.29 13.21
CA LEU A 380 7.66 -16.23 12.37
C LEU A 380 7.89 -14.87 13.02
N THR A 381 7.79 -14.79 14.35
CA THR A 381 8.14 -13.58 15.10
C THR A 381 9.62 -13.23 14.96
N VAL A 382 10.52 -14.22 15.06
CA VAL A 382 11.96 -14.02 14.87
C VAL A 382 12.26 -13.56 13.44
N ALA A 383 11.66 -14.22 12.43
CA ALA A 383 11.82 -13.81 11.03
C ALA A 383 11.32 -12.37 10.80
N GLY A 384 10.15 -12.01 11.34
CA GLY A 384 9.61 -10.66 11.27
C GLY A 384 10.50 -9.62 11.94
N LEU A 385 11.08 -9.94 13.10
CA LEU A 385 12.04 -9.07 13.79
C LEU A 385 13.35 -8.89 13.02
N LEU A 386 13.85 -9.94 12.35
CA LEU A 386 15.04 -9.85 11.50
C LEU A 386 14.79 -8.94 10.30
N VAL A 387 13.68 -9.12 9.60
CA VAL A 387 13.29 -8.25 8.48
C VAL A 387 13.13 -6.81 8.96
N TRP A 388 12.47 -6.59 10.10
CA TRP A 388 12.34 -5.27 10.70
C TRP A 388 13.71 -4.64 11.03
N LEU A 389 14.63 -5.41 11.62
CA LEU A 389 15.97 -4.93 11.96
C LEU A 389 16.76 -4.54 10.70
N VAL A 390 16.69 -5.34 9.63
CA VAL A 390 17.29 -4.98 8.34
C VAL A 390 16.73 -3.67 7.82
N ILE A 391 15.40 -3.49 7.81
CA ILE A 391 14.75 -2.25 7.37
C ILE A 391 15.22 -1.05 8.22
N VAL A 392 15.30 -1.20 9.54
CA VAL A 392 15.77 -0.13 10.44
C VAL A 392 17.21 0.26 10.14
N VAL A 393 18.12 -0.70 10.08
CA VAL A 393 19.55 -0.41 9.82
C VAL A 393 19.71 0.27 8.46
N MET A 394 18.97 -0.17 7.45
CA MET A 394 19.03 0.41 6.11
C MET A 394 18.44 1.82 6.04
N ASN A 395 17.34 2.07 6.74
CA ASN A 395 16.79 3.43 6.83
C ASN A 395 17.75 4.38 7.51
N VAL A 396 18.41 3.95 8.59
CA VAL A 396 19.44 4.75 9.25
C VAL A 396 20.60 5.01 8.29
N ALA A 397 21.08 3.99 7.58
CA ALA A 397 22.14 4.15 6.60
C ALA A 397 21.77 5.13 5.48
N ASN A 398 20.56 5.00 4.91
CA ASN A 398 20.05 5.90 3.87
C ASN A 398 19.95 7.35 4.37
N LEU A 399 19.40 7.57 5.56
CA LEU A 399 19.31 8.91 6.16
C LEU A 399 20.69 9.53 6.43
N VAL A 400 21.66 8.72 6.87
CA VAL A 400 23.04 9.18 7.08
C VAL A 400 23.72 9.52 5.76
N LEU A 401 23.60 8.68 4.74
CA LEU A 401 24.18 8.93 3.41
C LEU A 401 23.57 10.18 2.76
N LEU A 402 22.25 10.35 2.91
CA LEU A 402 21.54 11.53 2.43
C LEU A 402 21.99 12.79 3.19
N GLY A 403 22.15 12.71 4.51
CA GLY A 403 22.71 13.80 5.32
C GLY A 403 24.16 14.15 4.98
N LEU A 404 24.92 13.21 4.44
CA LEU A 404 26.29 13.40 3.97
C LEU A 404 26.38 13.85 2.50
N GLY A 405 25.25 13.99 1.78
CA GLY A 405 25.21 14.36 0.38
C GLY A 405 25.80 13.31 -0.57
N LYS A 406 25.82 12.04 -0.15
CA LYS A 406 26.34 10.89 -0.92
C LYS A 406 25.24 9.92 -1.37
N ALA A 407 23.98 10.35 -1.28
CA ALA A 407 22.80 9.55 -1.63
C ALA A 407 22.38 9.75 -3.07
#